data_AF-A0A8X6IJM8-F1
#
_entry.id   AF-A0A8X6IJM8-F1
#
_cell.length_a   1.000
_cell.length_b   1.000
_cell.length_c   1.000
_cell.angle_alpha   90.00
_cell.angle_beta   90.00
_cell.angle_gamma   90.00
#
_symmetry.space_group_name_H-M   'P 1'
#
loop_
_entity.id
_entity.type
_entity.pdbx_description
1 polymer ?
#
loop_
_entity_poly.entity_id
_entity_poly.type
_entity_poly.pdbx_seq_one_letter_code
_entity_poly.pdbx_strand_id
1 'polypeptide(L)'
;MRTLLRAGNRPTFGYRHVVALIGFLSCFLINIQRMSLGVSIVAMVNQTKTDHLADYNSTIKVCPMSNSTKFYMKQNVQGEFSWSTQQQGYVLGAGFLGFCIATLPTSKLAKVFQARRMVLYASILTSLATLMSPFAARWHVNLMIGAQFVRGLGQVSII
;
A
#
# COMPACT_ATOMS: atom_id res chain seq x y z
N MET A 1 52.07 -23.46 -20.81
CA MET A 1 51.93 -24.55 -21.81
C MET A 1 50.98 -25.59 -21.20
N ARG A 2 49.65 -25.44 -21.25
CA ARG A 2 48.80 -25.61 -22.44
C ARG A 2 47.55 -24.71 -22.34
N THR A 3 47.43 -23.84 -23.33
CA THR A 3 46.19 -23.21 -23.78
C THR A 3 45.28 -24.28 -24.40
N LEU A 4 43.95 -24.15 -24.25
CA LEU A 4 43.00 -23.87 -25.34
C LEU A 4 41.56 -24.30 -25.01
N LEU A 5 40.67 -23.30 -25.12
CA LEU A 5 39.33 -23.39 -25.71
C LEU A 5 38.27 -24.22 -24.96
N ARG A 6 37.54 -23.53 -24.09
CA ARG A 6 36.08 -23.71 -24.06
C ARG A 6 35.39 -22.36 -24.24
N ALA A 7 35.41 -21.88 -25.49
CA ALA A 7 34.39 -20.98 -26.00
C ALA A 7 33.07 -21.76 -26.04
N GLY A 8 32.46 -21.92 -24.87
CA GLY A 8 31.09 -22.39 -24.73
C GLY A 8 30.31 -21.18 -24.29
N ASN A 9 29.33 -20.77 -25.10
CA ASN A 9 28.36 -19.74 -24.81
C ASN A 9 27.67 -20.08 -23.47
N ARG A 10 28.25 -19.64 -22.34
CA ARG A 10 27.61 -19.75 -21.04
C ARG A 10 26.49 -18.72 -21.09
N PRO A 11 25.24 -19.08 -20.77
CA PRO A 11 24.20 -18.05 -20.64
C PRO A 11 24.76 -16.95 -19.74
N THR A 12 24.76 -15.71 -20.23
CA THR A 12 25.28 -14.52 -19.53
C THR A 12 24.60 -14.29 -18.17
N PHE A 13 23.49 -15.00 -17.95
CA PHE A 13 22.69 -14.96 -16.75
C PHE A 13 23.18 -15.97 -15.70
N GLY A 14 24.11 -15.52 -14.85
CA GLY A 14 24.50 -16.27 -13.65
C GLY A 14 23.44 -16.19 -12.54
N TYR A 15 23.39 -17.20 -11.66
CA TYR A 15 22.46 -17.28 -10.51
C TYR A 15 22.44 -16.01 -9.63
N ARG A 16 23.56 -15.29 -9.51
CA ARG A 16 23.65 -14.03 -8.76
C ARG A 16 22.78 -12.91 -9.35
N HIS A 17 22.66 -12.83 -10.68
CA HIS A 17 21.81 -11.85 -11.37
C HIS A 17 20.33 -12.16 -11.17
N VAL A 18 19.95 -13.44 -11.20
CA VAL A 18 18.59 -13.91 -10.92
C VAL A 18 18.14 -13.44 -9.53
N VAL A 19 18.98 -13.64 -8.50
CA VAL A 19 18.64 -13.27 -7.11
C VAL A 19 18.53 -11.75 -6.95
N ALA A 20 19.43 -10.98 -7.56
CA ALA A 20 19.36 -9.52 -7.54
C ALA A 20 18.09 -9.00 -8.24
N LEU A 21 17.72 -9.57 -9.39
CA LEU A 21 16.52 -9.19 -10.14
C LEU A 21 15.25 -9.49 -9.34
N ILE A 22 15.16 -10.67 -8.72
CA ILE A 22 14.03 -11.04 -7.86
C ILE A 22 13.91 -10.09 -6.66
N GLY A 23 15.03 -9.75 -6.02
CA GLY A 23 15.05 -8.80 -4.89
C GLY A 23 14.61 -7.39 -5.30
N PHE A 24 15.15 -6.89 -6.42
CA PHE A 24 14.77 -5.59 -6.97
C PHE A 24 13.29 -5.53 -7.33
N LEU A 25 12.78 -6.53 -8.05
CA LEU A 25 11.37 -6.61 -8.43
C LEU A 25 10.46 -6.67 -7.20
N SER A 26 10.83 -7.44 -6.17
CA SER A 26 10.05 -7.54 -4.93
C SER A 26 9.98 -6.20 -4.20
N CYS A 27 11.10 -5.48 -4.10
CA CYS A 27 11.15 -4.15 -3.50
C CYS A 27 10.28 -3.16 -4.30
N PHE A 28 10.38 -3.19 -5.62
CA PHE A 28 9.59 -2.32 -6.50
C PHE A 28 8.08 -2.53 -6.34
N LEU A 29 7.61 -3.79 -6.39
CA LEU A 29 6.19 -4.12 -6.25
C LEU A 29 5.60 -3.63 -4.93
N ILE A 30 6.37 -3.73 -3.84
CA ILE A 30 5.90 -3.35 -2.51
C ILE A 30 5.87 -1.83 -2.33
N ASN A 31 6.80 -1.11 -2.94
CA ASN A 31 6.75 0.34 -2.98
C ASN A 31 5.52 0.83 -3.77
N ILE A 32 5.21 0.22 -4.91
CA ILE A 32 3.97 0.53 -5.67
C ILE A 32 2.74 0.27 -4.81
N GLN A 33 2.71 -0.89 -4.15
CA GLN A 33 1.59 -1.27 -3.30
C GLN A 33 1.36 -0.23 -2.20
N ARG A 34 2.42 0.24 -1.53
CA ARG A 34 2.32 1.29 -0.51
C ARG A 34 1.71 2.58 -1.06
N MET A 35 2.14 3.02 -2.24
CA MET A 35 1.65 4.25 -2.86
C MET A 35 0.18 4.12 -3.30
N SER A 36 -0.21 2.97 -3.83
CA SER A 36 -1.57 2.74 -4.32
C SER A 36 -2.62 2.76 -3.21
N LEU A 37 -2.26 2.41 -1.97
CA LEU A 37 -3.24 2.28 -0.88
C LEU A 37 -3.76 3.62 -0.37
N GLY A 38 -2.90 4.63 -0.28
CA GLY A 38 -3.34 5.97 0.09
C GLY A 38 -4.36 6.51 -0.91
N VAL A 39 -4.09 6.32 -2.21
CA VAL A 39 -4.97 6.76 -3.29
C VAL A 39 -6.27 5.95 -3.32
N SER A 40 -6.20 4.63 -3.18
CA SER A 40 -7.39 3.77 -3.22
C SER A 40 -8.35 4.03 -2.04
N ILE A 41 -7.85 4.28 -0.83
CA ILE A 41 -8.71 4.59 0.34
C ILE A 41 -9.48 5.89 0.10
N VAL A 42 -8.83 6.92 -0.44
CA VAL A 42 -9.47 8.21 -0.74
C VAL A 42 -10.44 8.09 -1.92
N ALA A 43 -10.16 7.22 -2.90
CA ALA A 43 -11.07 6.98 -4.01
C ALA A 43 -12.31 6.14 -3.64
N MET A 44 -12.22 5.25 -2.65
CA MET A 44 -13.32 4.39 -2.21
C MET A 44 -14.34 5.10 -1.28
N VAL A 45 -14.03 6.31 -0.82
CA VAL A 45 -14.84 7.01 0.20
C VAL A 45 -15.50 8.27 -0.35
N ASN A 46 -16.75 8.49 0.06
CA ASN A 46 -17.48 9.70 -0.29
C ASN A 46 -16.93 10.94 0.42
N GLN A 47 -16.22 11.79 -0.32
CA GLN A 47 -15.79 13.10 0.16
C GLN A 47 -16.94 14.14 0.21
N THR A 48 -18.16 13.77 -0.21
CA THR A 48 -19.29 14.69 -0.35
C THR A 48 -19.94 15.11 0.99
N LYS A 49 -19.62 14.47 2.11
CA LYS A 49 -20.23 14.79 3.42
C LYS A 49 -19.61 15.99 4.14
N THR A 50 -18.51 16.55 3.65
CA THR A 50 -17.92 17.76 4.24
C THR A 50 -18.43 19.04 3.58
N ASP A 51 -18.96 18.96 2.35
CA ASP A 51 -19.37 20.14 1.57
C ASP A 51 -20.86 20.50 1.72
N HIS A 52 -21.70 19.60 2.24
CA HIS A 52 -23.16 19.82 2.36
C HIS A 52 -23.66 20.25 3.74
N LEU A 53 -22.77 20.54 4.69
CA LEU A 53 -23.14 21.24 5.94
C LEU A 53 -22.71 22.71 5.94
N ALA A 54 -22.28 23.24 4.78
CA ALA A 54 -22.02 24.66 4.58
C ALA A 54 -23.27 25.43 4.11
N ASP A 55 -24.46 24.94 4.46
CA ASP A 55 -25.71 25.68 4.29
C ASP A 55 -26.61 25.47 5.51
N TYR A 56 -26.25 26.11 6.63
CA TYR A 56 -27.18 26.90 7.45
C TYR A 56 -26.39 27.62 8.56
N ASN A 57 -26.20 28.93 8.36
CA ASN A 57 -25.87 29.95 9.37
C ASN A 57 -24.47 29.94 10.02
N SER A 58 -23.80 31.10 9.87
CA SER A 58 -22.75 31.68 10.74
C SER A 58 -21.27 31.43 10.36
N THR A 59 -20.69 32.43 9.69
CA THR A 59 -19.33 32.95 9.93
C THR A 59 -18.11 32.07 9.58
N ILE A 60 -18.04 31.48 8.38
CA ILE A 60 -16.76 30.98 7.84
C ILE A 60 -16.26 31.93 6.75
N LYS A 61 -15.18 32.65 7.07
CA LYS A 61 -14.50 33.60 6.18
C LYS A 61 -13.64 32.82 5.19
N VAL A 62 -14.22 32.43 4.06
CA VAL A 62 -13.49 31.85 2.91
C VAL A 62 -13.28 32.95 1.87
N CYS A 63 -12.11 32.98 1.21
CA CYS A 63 -11.75 33.99 0.22
C CYS A 63 -12.78 34.04 -0.94
N PRO A 64 -13.25 35.23 -1.36
CA PRO A 64 -14.24 35.34 -2.41
C PRO A 64 -13.61 35.01 -3.78
N MET A 65 -14.02 33.89 -4.38
CA MET A 65 -13.73 33.61 -5.78
C MET A 65 -14.78 34.31 -6.66
N SER A 66 -14.33 35.18 -7.56
CA SER A 66 -15.19 35.88 -8.52
C SER A 66 -15.93 34.88 -9.42
N ASN A 67 -17.24 35.10 -9.57
CA ASN A 67 -18.18 34.28 -10.36
C ASN A 67 -17.83 34.29 -11.85
N SER A 68 -16.87 33.46 -12.25
CA SER A 68 -16.64 33.05 -13.64
C SER A 68 -15.74 31.81 -13.65
N THR A 69 -16.27 30.70 -13.16
CA THR A 69 -15.70 29.40 -13.47
C THR A 69 -16.85 28.49 -13.80
N LYS A 70 -16.83 27.92 -15.02
CA LYS A 70 -17.57 26.70 -15.31
C LYS A 70 -17.36 25.81 -14.10
N PHE A 71 -18.44 25.44 -13.42
CA PHE A 71 -18.39 24.29 -12.52
C PHE A 71 -17.92 23.16 -13.43
N TYR A 72 -16.62 22.85 -13.38
CA TYR A 72 -16.17 21.50 -13.63
C TYR A 72 -17.01 20.71 -12.66
N MET A 73 -18.08 20.11 -13.16
CA MET A 73 -18.84 19.11 -12.43
C MET A 73 -17.74 18.14 -11.99
N LYS A 74 -17.32 18.27 -10.73
CA LYS A 74 -16.36 17.39 -10.09
C LYS A 74 -17.04 16.07 -10.23
N GLN A 75 -16.61 15.31 -11.25
CA GLN A 75 -17.25 14.08 -11.66
C GLN A 75 -17.28 13.27 -10.38
N ASN A 76 -18.50 13.11 -9.85
CA ASN A 76 -18.72 12.62 -8.51
C ASN A 76 -18.44 11.12 -8.63
N VAL A 77 -17.16 10.76 -8.60
CA VAL A 77 -16.72 9.41 -8.33
C VAL A 77 -17.07 9.21 -6.86
N GLN A 78 -18.36 8.99 -6.64
CA GLN A 78 -18.94 8.79 -5.34
C GLN A 78 -18.50 7.39 -4.93
N GLY A 79 -17.52 7.33 -4.03
CA GLY A 79 -17.12 6.08 -3.41
C GLY A 79 -18.34 5.39 -2.80
N GLU A 80 -18.54 4.12 -3.09
CA GLU A 80 -19.74 3.38 -2.64
C GLU A 80 -19.86 3.31 -1.09
N PHE A 81 -18.78 3.64 -0.37
CA PHE A 81 -18.71 3.59 1.09
C PHE A 81 -18.80 4.97 1.76
N SER A 82 -19.74 5.08 2.71
CA SER A 82 -19.89 6.24 3.59
C SER A 82 -18.97 6.16 4.82
N TRP A 83 -17.66 5.96 4.64
CA TRP A 83 -16.72 5.99 5.78
C TRP A 83 -16.42 7.42 6.22
N SER A 84 -16.38 7.65 7.52
CA SER A 84 -15.97 8.96 8.06
C SER A 84 -14.46 9.17 7.87
N THR A 85 -14.03 10.43 7.84
CA THR A 85 -12.60 10.79 7.79
C THR A 85 -11.80 10.15 8.93
N GLN A 86 -12.43 9.96 10.10
CA GLN A 86 -11.83 9.27 11.25
C GLN A 86 -11.56 7.79 10.95
N GLN A 87 -12.49 7.09 10.28
CA GLN A 87 -12.33 5.68 9.91
C GLN A 87 -11.21 5.47 8.89
N GLN A 88 -11.07 6.38 7.92
CA GLN A 88 -9.94 6.38 6.99
C GLN A 88 -8.62 6.49 7.76
N GLY A 89 -8.55 7.42 8.72
CA GLY A 89 -7.42 7.59 9.62
C GLY A 89 -7.09 6.32 10.43
N TYR A 90 -8.10 5.60 10.94
CA TYR A 90 -7.88 4.34 11.65
C TYR A 90 -7.31 3.24 10.77
N VAL A 91 -7.79 3.11 9.52
CA VAL A 91 -7.24 2.12 8.58
C VAL A 91 -5.78 2.44 8.24
N LEU A 92 -5.51 3.70 7.86
CA LEU A 92 -4.15 4.17 7.58
C LEU A 92 -3.23 3.95 8.80
N GLY A 93 -3.68 4.38 9.99
CA GLY A 93 -2.96 4.24 11.25
C GLY A 93 -2.70 2.79 11.65
N ALA A 94 -3.67 1.88 11.48
CA ALA A 94 -3.49 0.46 11.77
C ALA A 94 -2.42 -0.20 10.90
N GLY A 95 -2.32 0.20 9.63
CA GLY A 95 -1.23 -0.26 8.75
C GLY A 95 0.14 0.17 9.25
N PHE A 96 0.28 1.43 9.69
CA PHE A 96 1.53 1.93 10.28
C PHE A 96 1.84 1.26 11.62
N LEU A 97 0.83 1.04 12.46
CA LEU A 97 0.99 0.35 13.74
C LEU A 97 1.52 -1.08 13.56
N GLY A 98 0.94 -1.83 12.60
CA GLY A 98 1.43 -3.17 12.26
C GLY A 98 2.90 -3.14 11.82
N PHE A 99 3.26 -2.20 10.95
CA PHE A 99 4.64 -2.03 10.53
C PHE A 99 5.59 -1.76 11.72
N CYS A 100 5.26 -0.82 12.60
CA CYS A 100 6.07 -0.49 13.78
C CYS A 100 6.22 -1.67 14.75
N ILE A 101 5.16 -2.47 14.95
CA ILE A 101 5.24 -3.64 15.82
C ILE A 101 6.15 -4.70 15.20
N ALA A 102 6.11 -4.86 13.89
CA ALA A 102 6.85 -5.90 13.19
C ALA A 102 8.35 -5.56 13.00
N THR A 103 8.75 -4.29 13.03
CA THR A 103 10.17 -3.89 12.89
C THR A 103 11.01 -4.35 14.08
N LEU A 104 10.43 -4.33 15.29
CA LEU A 104 11.07 -4.75 16.53
C LEU A 104 11.55 -6.22 16.49
N PRO A 105 10.71 -7.22 16.18
CA PRO A 105 11.15 -8.60 16.07
C PRO A 105 12.03 -8.82 14.83
N THR A 106 11.73 -8.19 13.69
CA THR A 106 12.46 -8.40 12.43
C THR A 106 13.95 -8.10 12.58
N SER A 107 14.28 -7.05 13.35
CA SER A 107 15.65 -6.67 13.70
C SER A 107 16.43 -7.77 14.43
N LYS A 108 15.75 -8.66 15.17
CA LYS A 108 16.35 -9.82 15.86
C LYS A 108 16.33 -11.07 14.99
N LEU A 109 15.27 -11.26 14.20
CA LEU A 109 15.09 -12.42 13.32
C LEU A 109 16.11 -12.49 12.18
N ALA A 110 16.69 -11.36 11.76
CA ALA A 110 17.75 -11.30 10.75
C ALA A 110 18.98 -12.19 11.04
N LYS A 111 19.22 -12.55 12.32
CA LYS A 111 20.36 -13.39 12.73
C LYS A 111 20.11 -14.89 12.60
N VAL A 112 18.84 -15.32 12.57
CA VAL A 112 18.46 -16.75 12.67
C VAL A 112 17.76 -17.23 11.40
N PHE A 113 17.07 -16.33 10.69
CA PHE A 113 16.20 -16.72 9.59
C PHE A 113 16.78 -16.41 8.21
N GLN A 114 16.54 -17.33 7.28
CA GLN A 114 16.99 -17.19 5.89
C GLN A 114 16.11 -16.14 5.18
N ALA A 115 16.60 -14.90 5.13
CA ALA A 115 15.87 -13.73 4.63
C ALA A 115 15.18 -13.95 3.27
N ARG A 116 15.80 -14.73 2.37
CA ARG A 116 15.27 -15.03 1.04
C ARG A 116 13.87 -15.67 1.07
N ARG A 117 13.62 -16.62 1.98
CA ARG A 117 12.33 -17.32 2.04
C ARG A 117 11.26 -16.47 2.74
N MET A 118 11.66 -15.71 3.76
CA MET A 118 10.75 -14.81 4.47
C MET A 118 10.19 -13.71 3.57
N VAL A 119 11.05 -13.08 2.76
CA VAL A 119 10.63 -12.02 1.82
C VAL A 119 9.57 -12.54 0.83
N LEU A 120 9.74 -13.76 0.32
CA LEU A 120 8.78 -14.35 -0.63
C LEU A 120 7.43 -14.65 0.03
N TYR A 121 7.42 -15.32 1.19
CA TYR A 121 6.16 -15.64 1.88
C TYR A 121 5.43 -14.38 2.36
N ALA A 122 6.17 -13.39 2.88
CA ALA A 122 5.59 -12.15 3.38
C ALA A 122 5.02 -11.27 2.26
N SER A 123 5.66 -11.25 1.08
CA SER A 123 5.16 -10.50 -0.08
C SER A 123 3.89 -11.14 -0.66
N ILE A 124 3.82 -12.48 -0.73
CA ILE A 124 2.64 -13.21 -1.19
C ILE A 124 1.47 -12.95 -0.23
N LEU A 125 1.70 -13.05 1.08
CA LEU A 125 0.68 -12.79 2.10
C LEU A 125 0.16 -11.34 2.02
N THR A 126 1.06 -10.37 1.87
CA THR A 126 0.72 -8.94 1.72
C THR A 126 -0.10 -8.67 0.46
N SER A 127 0.26 -9.34 -0.64
CA SER A 127 -0.43 -9.23 -1.92
C SER A 127 -1.84 -9.82 -1.84
N LEU A 128 -1.99 -10.99 -1.23
CA LEU A 128 -3.30 -11.61 -1.03
C LEU A 128 -4.20 -10.75 -0.14
N ALA A 129 -3.67 -10.24 0.98
CA ALA A 129 -4.40 -9.33 1.84
C ALA A 129 -4.79 -8.02 1.11
N THR A 130 -4.02 -7.60 0.09
CA THR A 130 -4.35 -6.42 -0.71
C THR A 130 -5.46 -6.66 -1.71
N LEU A 131 -5.44 -7.82 -2.37
CA LEU A 131 -6.51 -8.24 -3.25
C LEU A 131 -7.82 -8.44 -2.49
N MET A 132 -7.73 -8.86 -1.22
CA MET A 132 -8.89 -9.06 -0.36
C MET A 132 -9.47 -7.75 0.20
N SER A 133 -8.72 -6.66 0.25
CA SER A 133 -9.20 -5.37 0.77
C SER A 133 -10.46 -4.79 0.11
N PRO A 134 -10.63 -4.78 -1.22
CA PRO A 134 -11.89 -4.33 -1.83
C PRO A 134 -13.08 -5.24 -1.45
N PHE A 135 -12.84 -6.52 -1.17
CA PHE A 135 -13.88 -7.44 -0.71
C PHE A 135 -14.21 -7.19 0.77
N ALA A 136 -13.19 -6.99 1.61
CA ALA A 136 -13.35 -6.65 3.03
C ALA A 136 -14.12 -5.34 3.23
N ALA A 137 -13.90 -4.35 2.34
CA ALA A 137 -14.63 -3.09 2.34
C ALA A 137 -16.14 -3.28 2.25
N ARG A 138 -16.61 -4.25 1.43
CA ARG A 138 -18.04 -4.57 1.23
C ARG A 138 -18.71 -5.24 2.42
N TRP A 139 -17.94 -5.94 3.26
CA TRP A 139 -18.49 -6.67 4.40
C TRP A 139 -18.47 -5.83 5.68
N HIS A 140 -17.29 -5.36 6.11
CA HIS A 140 -17.15 -4.60 7.34
C HIS A 140 -15.83 -3.82 7.41
N VAL A 141 -15.90 -2.59 7.93
CA VAL A 141 -14.73 -1.71 8.16
C VAL A 141 -13.69 -2.37 9.07
N ASN A 142 -14.12 -3.13 10.08
CA ASN A 142 -13.21 -3.81 11.01
C ASN A 142 -12.36 -4.89 10.35
N LEU A 143 -12.91 -5.63 9.38
CA LEU A 143 -12.17 -6.62 8.58
C LEU A 143 -11.12 -5.94 7.71
N MET A 144 -11.45 -4.77 7.16
CA MET A 144 -10.50 -3.97 6.40
C MET A 144 -9.36 -3.44 7.27
N ILE A 145 -9.64 -2.98 8.50
CA ILE A 145 -8.60 -2.57 9.46
C ILE A 145 -7.67 -3.75 9.78
N GLY A 146 -8.23 -4.94 10.04
CA GLY A 146 -7.47 -6.16 10.28
C GLY A 146 -6.60 -6.56 9.08
N ALA A 147 -7.14 -6.53 7.86
CA ALA A 147 -6.36 -6.76 6.65
C ALA A 147 -5.23 -5.73 6.49
N GLN A 148 -5.47 -4.46 6.86
CA GLN A 148 -4.44 -3.43 6.82
C GLN A 148 -3.31 -3.67 7.80
N PHE A 149 -3.65 -4.12 9.00
CA PHE A 149 -2.68 -4.49 10.01
C PHE A 149 -1.80 -5.65 9.54
N VAL A 150 -2.40 -6.71 9.00
CA VAL A 150 -1.68 -7.88 8.45
C VAL A 150 -0.77 -7.48 7.28
N ARG A 151 -1.22 -6.57 6.41
CA ARG A 151 -0.38 -6.01 5.34
C ARG A 151 0.82 -5.25 5.88
N GLY A 152 0.62 -4.43 6.91
CA GLY A 152 1.70 -3.70 7.58
C GLY A 152 2.76 -4.65 8.17
N LEU A 153 2.32 -5.76 8.79
CA LEU A 153 3.20 -6.81 9.30
C LEU A 153 4.02 -7.47 8.18
N GLY A 154 3.40 -7.81 7.05
CA GLY A 154 4.08 -8.51 5.95
C GLY A 154 5.13 -7.64 5.24
N GLN A 155 4.93 -6.32 5.17
CA GLN A 155 5.87 -5.41 4.50
C GLN A 155 7.20 -5.23 5.22
N VAL A 156 7.27 -5.51 6.53
CA VAL A 156 8.49 -5.26 7.31
C VAL A 156 9.65 -6.20 6.96
N SER A 157 9.35 -7.37 6.37
CA SER A 157 10.31 -8.47 6.19
C SER A 157 11.44 -8.17 5.18
N ILE A 158 11.48 -6.96 4.60
CA ILE A 158 12.38 -6.56 3.50
C ILE A 158 13.41 -5.51 3.94
N ILE A 159 13.34 -5.06 5.20
CA ILE A 159 14.29 -4.14 5.83
C ILE A 159 15.17 -4.95 6.79
#